data_AF-A0AAE0UJD0-F1
#
_entry.id   AF-A0AAE0UJD0-F1
#
_cell.length_a   1.000
_cell.length_b   1.000
_cell.length_c   1.000
_cell.angle_alpha   90.00
_cell.angle_beta   90.00
_cell.angle_gamma   90.00
#
_symmetry.space_group_name_H-M   'P 1'
#
loop_
_entity.id
_entity.type
_entity.pdbx_description
1 polymer ?
#
loop_
_entity_poly.entity_id
_entity_poly.type
_entity_poly.pdbx_seq_one_letter_code
_entity_poly.pdbx_strand_id
1 'polypeptide(L)'
;MFCTCEASYYNQQALKNKIFLFERLMLPHLKSITDPLLNPLQFAYRANKSVDHAINMALHFILQHLDSPGTYAGILFVEFSSAFNTIIPALLPDKLSQCA
;
A
#
# COMPACT_ATOMS: atom_id res chain seq x y z
N MET A 1 -7.35 37.62 -18.28
CA MET A 1 -6.34 36.78 -17.61
C MET A 1 -6.83 36.15 -16.30
N PHE A 2 -7.78 36.78 -15.58
CA PHE A 2 -8.33 36.22 -14.33
C PHE A 2 -9.38 35.09 -14.55
N CYS A 3 -10.29 35.21 -15.53
CA CYS A 3 -11.31 34.17 -15.80
C CYS A 3 -10.73 32.81 -16.23
N THR A 4 -9.56 32.80 -16.88
CA THR A 4 -8.89 31.56 -17.32
C THR A 4 -8.26 30.79 -16.17
N CYS A 5 -7.88 31.47 -15.07
CA CYS A 5 -7.31 30.84 -13.89
C CYS A 5 -8.40 30.16 -13.04
N GLU A 6 -9.56 30.83 -12.85
CA GLU A 6 -10.73 30.22 -12.19
C GLU A 6 -11.24 29.01 -12.96
N ALA A 7 -11.44 29.12 -14.28
CA ALA A 7 -11.89 28.00 -15.10
C ALA A 7 -10.93 26.80 -15.02
N SER A 8 -9.62 27.05 -15.01
CA SER A 8 -8.60 25.99 -14.82
C SER A 8 -8.71 25.31 -13.45
N TYR A 9 -8.90 26.09 -12.39
CA TYR A 9 -9.06 25.58 -11.03
C TYR A 9 -10.35 24.76 -10.85
N TYR A 10 -11.47 25.22 -11.39
CA TYR A 10 -12.74 24.47 -11.38
C TYR A 10 -12.62 23.15 -12.15
N ASN A 11 -11.96 23.15 -13.32
CA ASN A 11 -11.71 21.92 -14.07
C ASN A 11 -10.80 20.96 -13.31
N GLN A 12 -9.78 21.47 -12.60
CA GLN A 12 -8.91 20.66 -11.76
C GLN A 12 -9.66 20.04 -10.57
N GLN A 13 -10.58 20.77 -9.94
CA GLN A 13 -11.45 20.23 -8.90
C GLN A 13 -12.43 19.18 -9.43
N ALA A 14 -13.07 19.44 -10.57
CA ALA A 14 -13.98 18.49 -11.21
C ALA A 14 -13.25 17.17 -11.55
N LEU A 15 -12.02 17.26 -12.07
CA LEU A 15 -11.17 16.10 -12.35
C LEU A 15 -10.79 15.35 -11.06
N LYS A 16 -10.36 16.06 -10.00
CA LYS A 16 -10.07 15.46 -8.69
C LYS A 16 -11.30 14.74 -8.11
N ASN A 17 -12.47 15.36 -8.16
CA ASN A 17 -13.72 14.79 -7.66
C ASN A 17 -14.12 13.53 -8.46
N LYS A 18 -13.90 13.53 -9.77
CA LYS A 18 -14.19 12.37 -10.63
C LYS A 18 -13.26 11.19 -10.33
N ILE A 19 -11.96 11.44 -10.17
CA ILE A 19 -10.98 10.41 -9.81
C ILE A 19 -11.30 9.85 -8.42
N PHE A 20 -11.59 10.73 -7.46
CA PHE A 20 -11.94 10.34 -6.09
C PHE A 20 -13.21 9.49 -6.03
N LEU A 21 -14.22 9.81 -6.83
CA LEU A 21 -15.44 8.99 -6.91
C LEU A 21 -15.16 7.60 -7.49
N PHE A 22 -14.36 7.53 -8.56
CA PHE A 22 -13.98 6.26 -9.17
C PHE A 22 -13.20 5.38 -8.20
N GLU A 23 -12.23 5.95 -7.47
CA GLU A 23 -11.47 5.25 -6.44
C GLU A 23 -12.40 4.65 -5.38
N ARG A 24 -13.34 5.43 -4.84
CA ARG A 24 -14.28 4.96 -3.82
C ARG A 24 -15.18 3.81 -4.29
N LEU A 25 -15.53 3.78 -5.57
CA LEU A 25 -16.36 2.72 -6.16
C LEU A 25 -15.55 1.44 -6.42
N MET A 26 -14.31 1.57 -6.89
CA MET A 26 -13.47 0.43 -7.26
C MET A 26 -12.73 -0.20 -6.07
N LEU A 27 -12.40 0.60 -5.05
CA LEU A 27 -11.60 0.15 -3.91
C LEU A 27 -12.19 -1.07 -3.17
N PRO A 28 -13.50 -1.16 -2.88
CA PRO A 28 -14.07 -2.34 -2.22
C PRO A 28 -13.93 -3.61 -3.05
N HIS A 29 -14.13 -3.50 -4.37
CA HIS A 29 -13.99 -4.63 -5.29
C HIS A 29 -12.53 -5.10 -5.35
N LEU A 30 -11.59 -4.17 -5.53
CA LEU A 30 -10.16 -4.48 -5.53
C LEU A 30 -9.72 -5.14 -4.22
N LYS A 31 -10.15 -4.61 -3.06
CA LYS A 31 -9.85 -5.21 -1.75
C LYS A 31 -10.38 -6.63 -1.62
N SER A 32 -11.60 -6.91 -2.10
CA SER A 32 -12.17 -8.26 -2.02
C SER A 32 -11.33 -9.31 -2.77
N ILE A 33 -10.68 -8.90 -3.86
CA ILE A 33 -9.81 -9.74 -4.68
C ILE A 33 -8.40 -9.83 -4.09
N THR A 34 -7.84 -8.72 -3.62
CA THR A 34 -6.44 -8.66 -3.17
C THR A 34 -6.22 -9.07 -1.73
N ASP A 35 -7.17 -8.82 -0.82
CA ASP A 35 -7.03 -9.10 0.62
C ASP A 35 -6.64 -10.55 0.95
N PRO A 36 -7.19 -11.59 0.27
CA PRO A 36 -6.76 -12.98 0.48
C PRO A 36 -5.34 -13.27 0.00
N LEU A 37 -4.82 -12.47 -0.94
CA LEU A 37 -3.51 -12.65 -1.58
C LEU A 37 -2.41 -11.85 -0.86
N LEU A 38 -2.77 -10.98 0.09
CA LEU A 38 -1.81 -10.18 0.84
C LEU A 38 -0.91 -11.07 1.70
N ASN A 39 0.37 -10.70 1.77
CA ASN A 39 1.32 -11.36 2.66
C ASN A 39 0.81 -11.28 4.12
N PRO A 40 0.79 -12.39 4.88
CA PRO A 40 0.42 -12.38 6.30
C PRO A 40 1.21 -11.38 7.16
N LEU A 41 2.46 -11.09 6.79
CA LEU A 41 3.35 -10.13 7.44
C LEU A 41 3.22 -8.70 6.89
N GLN A 42 2.24 -8.43 6.01
CA GLN A 42 1.91 -7.08 5.57
C GLN A 42 0.95 -6.41 6.56
N PHE A 43 1.47 -5.40 7.28
CA PHE A 43 0.69 -4.64 8.27
C PHE A 43 0.18 -3.30 7.70
N ALA A 44 0.88 -2.71 6.74
CA ALA A 44 0.48 -1.45 6.13
C ALA A 44 -0.74 -1.63 5.21
N TYR A 45 -1.59 -0.59 5.16
CA TYR A 45 -2.77 -0.49 4.29
C TYR A 45 -3.82 -1.61 4.45
N ARG A 46 -3.82 -2.33 5.58
CA ARG A 46 -4.79 -3.39 5.88
C ARG A 46 -5.69 -3.00 7.05
N ALA A 47 -6.97 -3.37 6.97
CA ALA A 47 -7.89 -3.18 8.09
C ALA A 47 -7.43 -4.02 9.30
N ASN A 48 -7.58 -3.47 10.51
CA ASN A 48 -7.25 -4.13 11.77
C ASN A 48 -5.78 -4.55 11.91
N LYS A 49 -4.85 -3.89 11.22
CA LYS A 49 -3.40 -4.04 11.42
C LYS A 49 -2.83 -2.69 11.85
N SER A 50 -2.17 -2.68 13.02
CA SER A 50 -1.47 -1.49 13.52
C SER A 50 0.04 -1.66 13.39
N VAL A 51 0.76 -0.53 13.53
CA VAL A 51 2.23 -0.54 13.62
C VAL A 51 2.70 -1.33 14.84
N ASP A 52 1.95 -1.30 15.95
CA ASP A 52 2.30 -2.06 17.16
C ASP A 52 2.27 -3.57 16.90
N HIS A 53 1.33 -4.06 16.08
CA HIS A 53 1.30 -5.47 15.69
C HIS A 53 2.55 -5.86 14.88
N ALA A 54 3.04 -4.95 14.02
CA ALA A 54 4.26 -5.18 13.26
C ALA A 54 5.50 -5.25 14.18
N ILE A 55 5.63 -4.29 15.11
CA ILE A 55 6.74 -4.23 16.07
C ILE A 55 6.72 -5.46 16.97
N ASN A 56 5.57 -5.79 17.57
CA ASN A 56 5.44 -6.94 18.47
C ASN A 56 5.75 -8.25 17.75
N MET A 57 5.31 -8.41 16.49
CA MET A 57 5.61 -9.61 15.72
C MET A 57 7.09 -9.72 15.35
N ALA A 58 7.72 -8.61 14.94
CA ALA A 58 9.15 -8.58 14.66
C ALA A 58 9.98 -8.94 15.91
N LEU A 59 9.66 -8.33 17.06
CA LEU A 59 10.31 -8.63 18.33
C LEU A 59 10.12 -10.09 18.73
N HIS A 60 8.89 -10.62 18.62
CA HIS A 60 8.60 -12.01 18.93
C HIS A 60 9.48 -12.97 18.12
N PHE A 61 9.58 -12.77 16.80
CA PHE A 61 10.42 -13.62 15.96
C PHE A 61 11.91 -13.53 16.28
N ILE A 62 12.40 -12.32 16.57
CA ILE A 62 13.81 -12.11 16.94
C ILE A 62 14.12 -12.82 18.25
N LEU A 63 13.30 -12.62 19.28
CA LEU A 63 13.52 -13.23 20.59
C LEU A 63 13.43 -14.76 20.52
N GLN A 64 12.39 -15.28 19.85
CA GLN A 64 12.25 -16.72 19.63
C GLN A 64 13.45 -17.34 18.90
N HIS A 65 14.06 -16.60 17.96
CA HIS A 65 15.28 -17.07 17.28
C HIS A 65 16.51 -17.04 18.19
N LEU A 66 16.61 -16.05 19.08
CA LEU A 66 17.73 -15.86 20.01
C LEU A 66 17.66 -16.78 21.24
N ASP A 67 16.55 -17.47 21.48
CA ASP A 67 16.42 -18.45 22.57
C ASP A 67 17.31 -19.70 22.37
N SER A 68 17.89 -19.89 21.17
CA SER A 68 18.80 -20.99 20.87
C SER A 68 20.27 -20.58 21.03
N PRO A 69 21.13 -21.39 21.66
CA PRO A 69 22.53 -21.03 21.85
C PRO A 69 23.27 -20.94 20.51
N GLY A 70 24.09 -19.89 20.36
CA GLY A 70 24.90 -19.66 19.16
C GLY A 70 24.15 -19.03 17.98
N THR A 71 22.91 -18.56 18.17
CA THR A 71 22.18 -17.80 17.14
C THR A 71 22.42 -16.29 17.25
N TYR A 72 22.22 -15.59 16.14
CA TYR A 72 22.33 -14.13 16.04
C TYR A 72 21.25 -13.61 15.09
N ALA A 73 20.69 -12.44 15.39
CA ALA A 73 19.67 -11.81 14.56
C ALA A 73 20.20 -10.50 13.96
N GLY A 74 20.06 -10.35 12.64
CA GLY A 74 20.30 -9.11 11.91
C GLY A 74 19.00 -8.60 11.28
N ILE A 75 18.78 -7.29 11.33
CA ILE A 75 17.62 -6.64 10.70
C ILE A 75 18.12 -5.78 9.54
N LEU A 76 17.58 -6.01 8.34
CA LEU A 76 17.83 -5.18 7.16
C LEU A 76 16.63 -4.23 6.96
N PHE A 77 16.91 -2.93 6.91
CA PHE A 77 15.92 -1.92 6.57
C PHE A 77 16.06 -1.58 5.08
N VAL A 78 15.00 -1.83 4.31
CA VAL A 78 14.90 -1.48 2.89
C VAL A 78 13.73 -0.52 2.72
N GLU A 79 13.98 0.59 2.04
CA GLU A 79 12.95 1.55 1.66
C GLU A 79 13.04 1.89 0.16
N PHE A 80 11.90 2.18 -0.44
CA PHE A 80 11.82 2.63 -1.82
C PHE A 80 11.67 4.14 -1.87
N SER A 81 12.58 4.83 -2.56
CA SER A 81 12.42 6.24 -2.84
C SER A 81 11.20 6.43 -3.76
N SER A 82 10.23 7.22 -3.29
CA SER A 82 9.06 7.61 -4.09
C SER A 82 8.28 6.43 -4.71
N ALA A 83 8.01 5.38 -3.93
CA ALA A 83 7.42 4.10 -4.36
C ALA A 83 6.22 4.23 -5.34
N PHE A 84 5.31 5.18 -5.13
CA PHE A 84 4.14 5.34 -6.01
C PHE A 84 4.49 5.93 -7.39
N ASN A 85 5.51 6.77 -7.47
CA ASN A 85 5.91 7.38 -8.75
C ASN A 85 6.77 6.42 -9.60
N THR A 86 7.27 5.33 -9.02
CA THR A 86 8.06 4.31 -9.73
C THR A 86 7.23 3.13 -10.19
N ILE A 87 5.93 3.08 -9.86
CA ILE A 87 5.00 2.06 -10.37
C ILE A 87 4.90 2.19 -11.89
N ILE A 88 5.13 1.09 -12.61
CA ILE A 88 5.00 1.01 -14.07
C ILE A 88 3.53 0.66 -14.41
N PRO A 89 2.72 1.60 -14.95
CA PRO A 89 1.29 1.38 -15.16
C PRO A 89 0.98 0.24 -16.12
N ALA A 90 1.87 -0.04 -17.07
CA ALA A 90 1.70 -1.12 -18.05
C ALA A 90 1.70 -2.52 -17.41
N LEU A 91 2.30 -2.69 -16.21
CA LEU A 91 2.37 -3.99 -15.54
C LEU A 91 1.17 -4.25 -14.61
N LEU A 92 0.41 -3.21 -14.25
CA LEU A 92 -0.72 -3.31 -13.33
C LEU A 92 -1.86 -4.20 -13.86
N PRO A 93 -2.30 -4.09 -15.12
CA PRO A 93 -3.36 -4.95 -15.66
C PRO A 93 -3.03 -6.44 -15.57
N ASP A 94 -1.80 -6.82 -15.95
CA ASP A 94 -1.35 -8.21 -15.90
C ASP A 94 -1.23 -8.73 -14.47
N LYS A 95 -0.84 -7.87 -13.52
CA LYS A 95 -0.80 -8.23 -12.10
C LYS A 95 -2.20 -8.41 -11.52
N LEU A 96 -3.14 -7.54 -11.89
CA LEU A 96 -4.52 -7.59 -11.40
C LEU A 96 -5.31 -8.75 -12.01
N SER A 97 -5.05 -9.11 -13.27
CA SER A 97 -5.69 -10.27 -13.91
C SER A 97 -5.26 -11.60 -13.29
N GLN A 98 -4.05 -11.68 -12.73
CA GLN A 98 -3.57 -12.83 -11.96
C GLN A 98 -4.24 -12.96 -10.58
N CYS A 99 -4.85 -11.89 -10.07
CA CYS A 99 -5.53 -11.90 -8.78
C CYS A 99 -7.00 -12.35 -8.87
N ALA A 100 -7.59 -12.27 -10.07
CA ALA A 100 -9.01 -12.53 -10.33
C ALA A 100 -9.33 -14.01 -10.57
#